data_AF-W4L8L5-F1
#
_entry.id   AF-W4L8L5-F1
#
_cell.length_a   1.000
_cell.length_b   1.000
_cell.length_c   1.000
_cell.angle_alpha   90.00
_cell.angle_beta   90.00
_cell.angle_gamma   90.00
#
_symmetry.space_group_name_H-M   'P 1'
#
loop_
_entity.id
_entity.type
_entity.pdbx_description
1 polymer ?
#
loop_
_entity_poly.entity_id
_entity_poly.type
_entity_poly.pdbx_seq_one_letter_code
_entity_poly.pdbx_strand_id
1 'polypeptide(L)' 'IIAKGFGMTAYDLAHCHDPLETLAQAIHSDGPCLIHAPIDVNEKVYPMVPPGAANKDMIGDENPESEHLALKA' A
#
# COMPACT_ATOMS: atom_id res chain seq x y z
N ILE A 1 13.70 4.66 -15.62
CA ILE A 1 14.50 5.41 -16.62
C ILE A 1 13.83 6.74 -17.07
N ILE A 2 12.56 7.02 -16.74
CA ILE A 2 11.90 8.30 -17.10
C ILE A 2 12.43 9.49 -16.27
N ALA A 3 12.40 9.42 -14.93
CA ALA A 3 12.77 10.55 -14.06
C ALA A 3 14.19 11.11 -14.28
N LYS A 4 15.17 10.23 -14.53
CA LYS A 4 16.56 10.65 -14.84
C LYS A 4 16.63 11.50 -16.12
N GLY A 5 15.78 11.25 -17.10
CA GLY A 5 15.69 12.06 -18.34
C GLY A 5 15.14 13.47 -18.11
N PHE A 6 14.45 13.71 -16.99
CA PHE A 6 13.97 15.02 -16.56
C PHE A 6 14.87 15.69 -15.51
N GLY A 7 16.08 15.15 -15.29
CA GLY A 7 17.03 15.68 -14.30
C GLY A 7 16.67 15.37 -12.84
N MET A 8 15.77 14.43 -12.58
CA MET A 8 15.41 14.01 -11.23
C MET A 8 16.16 12.74 -10.84
N THR A 9 16.57 12.67 -9.56
CA THR A 9 17.07 11.42 -8.96
C THR A 9 15.97 10.36 -8.94
N ALA A 10 16.34 9.10 -9.12
CA ALA A 10 15.38 8.00 -9.11
C ALA A 10 15.90 6.83 -8.26
N TYR A 11 15.09 6.38 -7.32
CA TYR A 11 15.32 5.23 -6.45
C TYR A 11 14.37 4.09 -6.84
N ASP A 12 14.86 2.86 -6.84
CA ASP A 12 14.06 1.67 -7.15
C ASP A 12 14.12 0.68 -5.98
N LEU A 13 13.02 0.61 -5.22
CA LEU A 13 12.91 -0.24 -4.04
C LEU A 13 12.73 -1.73 -4.40
N ALA A 14 12.45 -2.05 -5.67
CA ALA A 14 12.31 -3.42 -6.13
C ALA A 14 13.65 -4.14 -6.30
N HIS A 15 14.72 -3.38 -6.55
CA HIS A 15 16.03 -3.89 -6.93
C HIS A 15 17.16 -3.43 -5.99
N CYS A 16 16.83 -2.92 -4.80
CA CYS A 16 17.79 -2.56 -3.78
C CYS A 16 17.98 -3.67 -2.74
N HIS A 17 19.12 -3.69 -2.06
CA HIS A 17 19.40 -4.65 -0.99
C HIS A 17 18.58 -4.37 0.28
N ASP A 18 18.46 -3.09 0.65
CA ASP A 18 17.69 -2.64 1.82
C ASP A 18 16.70 -1.53 1.38
N PRO A 19 15.40 -1.86 1.21
CA PRO A 19 14.38 -0.89 0.83
C PRO A 19 14.13 0.20 1.87
N LEU A 20 14.28 -0.10 3.16
CA LEU A 20 14.03 0.89 4.21
C LEU A 20 15.15 1.92 4.28
N GLU A 21 16.41 1.47 4.18
CA GLU A 21 17.56 2.38 4.09
C GLU A 21 17.50 3.22 2.81
N THR A 22 17.19 2.60 1.67
CA THR A 22 17.06 3.31 0.37
C THR A 22 15.94 4.35 0.42
N LEU A 23 14.81 4.02 1.04
CA LEU A 23 13.70 4.95 1.23
C LEU A 23 14.11 6.11 2.16
N ALA A 24 14.79 5.81 3.27
CA ALA A 24 15.29 6.83 4.18
C ALA A 24 16.24 7.79 3.46
N GLN A 25 17.17 7.29 2.65
CA GLN A 25 18.05 8.12 1.81
C GLN A 25 17.24 9.01 0.86
N ALA A 26 16.24 8.44 0.18
CA ALA A 26 15.41 9.19 -0.77
C ALA A 26 14.67 10.35 -0.11
N ILE A 27 14.07 10.10 1.07
CA ILE A 27 13.33 11.11 1.84
C ILE A 27 14.24 12.25 2.32
N HIS A 28 15.49 11.96 2.67
CA HIS A 28 16.46 12.96 3.14
C HIS A 28 17.27 13.62 2.01
N SER A 29 17.05 13.22 0.75
CA SER A 29 17.78 13.81 -0.38
C SER A 29 17.20 15.16 -0.79
N ASP A 30 18.07 16.12 -1.07
CA ASP A 30 17.67 17.45 -1.51
C ASP A 30 17.10 17.42 -2.93
N GLY A 31 16.03 18.20 -3.15
CA GLY A 31 15.40 18.36 -4.45
C GLY A 31 14.41 17.25 -4.84
N PRO A 32 13.79 17.37 -6.02
CA PRO A 32 12.80 16.40 -6.46
C PRO A 32 13.44 15.05 -6.82
N CYS A 33 12.79 13.97 -6.38
CA CYS A 33 13.15 12.62 -6.77
C CYS A 33 11.91 11.76 -7.07
N LEU A 34 12.12 10.66 -7.81
CA LEU A 34 11.14 9.60 -8.02
C LEU A 34 11.52 8.39 -7.17
N ILE A 35 10.54 7.81 -6.47
CA ILE A 35 10.70 6.54 -5.76
C ILE A 35 9.78 5.51 -6.43
N HIS A 36 10.37 4.47 -7.02
CA HIS A 36 9.64 3.32 -7.54
C HIS A 36 9.49 2.29 -6.43
N ALA A 37 8.27 2.17 -5.90
CA ALA A 37 7.91 1.25 -4.82
C ALA A 37 6.76 0.35 -5.29
N PRO A 38 7.06 -0.75 -6.02
CA PRO A 38 6.00 -1.65 -6.47
C PRO A 38 5.36 -2.36 -5.28
N ILE A 39 4.04 -2.53 -5.35
CA ILE A 39 3.23 -3.32 -4.42
C ILE A 39 2.46 -4.38 -5.20
N ASP A 40 2.03 -5.44 -4.54
CA ASP A 40 1.17 -6.44 -5.17
C ASP A 40 -0.20 -5.81 -5.49
N VAL A 41 -0.62 -5.94 -6.74
CA VAL A 41 -1.89 -5.43 -7.26
C VAL A 41 -3.12 -6.13 -6.69
N ASN A 42 -2.92 -7.30 -6.09
CA ASN A 42 -3.96 -8.09 -5.45
C ASN A 42 -4.22 -7.66 -4.00
N GLU A 43 -3.31 -6.90 -3.40
CA GLU A 43 -3.49 -6.36 -2.05
C GLU A 43 -4.65 -5.36 -2.02
N LYS A 44 -5.54 -5.54 -1.07
CA LYS A 44 -6.76 -4.73 -0.90
C LYS A 44 -6.70 -3.99 0.43
N VAL A 45 -7.42 -2.87 0.49
CA VAL A 45 -7.57 -2.10 1.72
C VAL A 45 -8.70 -2.72 2.55
N TYR A 46 -8.37 -3.19 3.75
CA TYR A 46 -9.31 -3.72 4.72
C TYR A 46 -9.11 -3.04 6.09
N PRO A 47 -10.17 -3.01 6.93
CA PRO A 47 -11.49 -3.52 6.62
C PRO A 47 -12.29 -2.52 5.76
N MET A 48 -13.30 -3.00 5.04
CA MET A 48 -14.10 -2.13 4.15
C MET A 48 -15.58 -2.46 4.20
N VAL A 49 -16.43 -1.45 4.03
CA VAL A 49 -17.88 -1.62 3.90
C VAL A 49 -18.22 -1.69 2.41
N PRO A 50 -18.90 -2.77 1.94
CA PRO A 50 -19.31 -2.86 0.56
C PRO A 50 -20.27 -1.72 0.15
N PRO A 51 -20.29 -1.31 -1.12
CA PRO A 51 -21.24 -0.31 -1.59
C PRO A 51 -22.68 -0.70 -1.27
N GLY A 52 -23.40 0.18 -0.58
CA GLY A 52 -24.81 -0.04 -0.20
C GLY A 52 -25.04 -0.94 1.02
N ALA A 53 -23.98 -1.49 1.63
CA ALA A 53 -24.08 -2.24 2.87
C ALA A 53 -24.06 -1.33 4.10
N ALA A 54 -24.53 -1.83 5.25
CA ALA A 54 -24.42 -1.10 6.51
C ALA A 54 -23.01 -1.24 7.08
N ASN A 55 -22.60 -0.31 7.95
CA ASN A 55 -21.27 -0.34 8.57
C ASN A 55 -20.98 -1.63 9.36
N LYS A 56 -22.03 -2.29 9.88
CA LYS A 56 -21.93 -3.56 10.60
C LYS A 56 -21.62 -4.76 9.69
N ASP A 57 -21.76 -4.60 8.37
CA ASP A 57 -21.54 -5.65 7.36
C ASP A 57 -20.13 -5.53 6.73
N MET A 58 -19.18 -5.03 7.52
CA MET A 58 -17.80 -4.80 7.12
C MET A 58 -17.09 -6.11 6.76
N ILE A 59 -16.30 -6.10 5.69
CA ILE A 59 -15.50 -7.25 5.23
C ILE A 59 -14.06 -7.08 5.73
N GLY A 60 -13.46 -8.18 6.19
CA GLY A 60 -12.08 -8.21 6.66
C GLY A 60 -11.89 -7.72 8.10
N ASP A 61 -12.98 -7.54 8.85
CA ASP A 61 -12.93 -7.26 10.28
C ASP A 61 -12.87 -8.61 11.02
N GLU A 62 -11.70 -8.98 11.54
CA GLU A 62 -11.49 -10.19 12.34
C GLU A 62 -12.00 -9.99 13.79
N ASN A 63 -13.23 -9.51 13.92
CA ASN A 63 -13.91 -9.41 15.21
C ASN A 63 -14.68 -10.72 15.47
N PRO A 64 -14.37 -11.48 16.54
CA PRO A 64 -15.05 -12.75 16.85
C PRO A 64 -16.56 -12.64 17.06
N GLU A 65 -17.12 -11.43 17.26
CA GLU A 65 -18.58 -11.23 17.34
C GLU A 65 -19.26 -11.18 15.96
N SER A 66 -18.54 -10.88 14.89
CA SER A 66 -19.08 -10.72 13.52
C SER A 66 -19.28 -12.06 12.80
N GLU A 67 -18.58 -13.12 13.22
CA GLU A 67 -18.58 -14.45 12.58
C GLU A 67 -19.92 -15.20 12.77
N HIS A 68 -20.67 -14.91 13.84
CA HIS A 68 -21.93 -15.61 14.14
C HIS A 68 -23.10 -15.23 13.20
N LEU A 69 -23.01 -14.11 12.48
CA LEU A 69 -24.07 -13.65 11.58
C LEU A 69 -23.96 -14.23 10.17
N ALA A 70 -22.75 -14.55 9.70
CA ALA A 70 -22.51 -15.07 8.35
C ALA A 70 -22.98 -16.53 8.14
N LEU A 71 -23.14 -17.31 9.23
CA LEU A 71 -23.61 -18.70 9.19
C LEU A 71 -25.14 -18.86 9.23
N LYS A 72 -25.92 -17.77 9.22
CA LYS A 72 -27.39 -17.81 9.32
C LYS A 72 -28.14 -17.19 8.12
N ALA A 73 -27.45 -16.95 7.00
CA ALA A 73 -28.08 -16.49 5.75
C ALA A 73 -28.15 -17.62 4.71
#